data_AF-A0A7R7VHG8-F1
#
_entry.id   AF-A0A7R7VHG8-F1
#
_cell.length_a   1.000
_cell.length_b   1.000
_cell.length_c   1.000
_cell.angle_alpha   90.00
_cell.angle_beta   90.00
_cell.angle_gamma   90.00
#
_symmetry.space_group_name_H-M   'P 1'
#
loop_
_entity.id
_entity.type
_entity.pdbx_description
1 polymer ?
#
loop_
_entity_poly.entity_id
_entity_poly.type
_entity_poly.pdbx_seq_one_letter_code
_entity_poly.pdbx_strand_id
1 'polypeptide(L)'
;MYREEVPLYGDLVKIVHNINAVTLEDAISKTSAADTVALRASAEWLTLERHGANRLGIPYELQIVKRIFAVLGMYPIGYYDLSASGLPIHATCFRPKHTASLDWNPFRVFTTLFRPELLVSKDAREQALALLEQRRIFTDTLLDLLNTAGEQDAQLDHEQAEAFVPEALLSFSWRSVAAAAFDQYRLLREEHPILADIACLQSAHINHLRSLNQTPDPFPILQCRGHFGVICQMIQGMPIAFLGYH
;
A
#
# COMPACT_ATOMS: atom_id res chain seq x y z
N MET A 1 11.83 -4.12 -3.92
CA MET A 1 10.44 -4.20 -4.41
C MET A 1 9.92 -2.86 -4.95
N TYR A 2 9.17 -2.02 -4.22
CA TYR A 2 8.43 -0.89 -4.83
C TYR A 2 9.30 0.12 -5.62
N ARG A 3 10.53 0.38 -5.18
CA ARG A 3 11.49 1.22 -5.94
C ARG A 3 11.93 0.58 -7.27
N GLU A 4 12.02 -0.74 -7.33
CA GLU A 4 12.36 -1.48 -8.56
C GLU A 4 11.15 -1.54 -9.50
N GLU A 5 9.95 -1.71 -8.95
CA GLU A 5 8.69 -1.69 -9.70
C GLU A 5 8.37 -0.28 -10.24
N VAL A 6 8.67 0.76 -9.47
CA VAL A 6 8.41 2.17 -9.81
C VAL A 6 9.70 2.99 -9.64
N PRO A 7 10.59 3.04 -10.66
CA PRO A 7 11.87 3.76 -10.55
C PRO A 7 11.73 5.23 -10.13
N LEU A 8 10.67 5.91 -10.57
CA LEU A 8 10.35 7.30 -10.21
C LEU A 8 10.11 7.49 -8.70
N TYR A 9 9.65 6.46 -7.98
CA TYR A 9 9.55 6.50 -6.52
C TYR A 9 10.94 6.62 -5.88
N GLY A 10 11.95 5.95 -6.45
CA GLY A 10 13.33 6.05 -5.99
C GLY A 10 13.87 7.48 -6.09
N ASP A 11 13.53 8.21 -7.15
CA ASP A 11 13.93 9.61 -7.30
C ASP A 11 13.16 10.55 -6.39
N LEU A 12 11.86 10.32 -6.18
CA LEU A 12 11.07 11.03 -5.16
C LEU A 12 11.68 10.88 -3.76
N VAL A 13 12.08 9.68 -3.36
CA VAL A 13 12.70 9.44 -2.04
C VAL A 13 13.99 10.24 -1.89
N LYS A 14 14.84 10.30 -2.93
CA LYS A 14 16.07 11.11 -2.91
C LYS A 14 15.76 12.61 -2.76
N ILE A 15 14.76 13.11 -3.49
CA ILE A 15 14.35 14.52 -3.42
C ILE A 15 13.84 14.86 -2.01
N VAL A 16 12.94 14.04 -1.45
CA VAL A 16 12.41 14.23 -0.10
C VAL A 16 13.53 14.20 0.94
N HIS A 17 14.48 13.26 0.81
CA HIS A 17 15.64 13.20 1.69
C HIS A 17 16.48 14.48 1.64
N ASN A 18 16.78 14.98 0.44
CA ASN A 18 17.56 16.21 0.27
C ASN A 18 16.84 17.44 0.85
N ILE A 19 15.53 17.57 0.61
CA ILE A 19 14.73 18.68 1.16
C ILE A 19 14.70 18.61 2.69
N ASN A 20 14.50 17.42 3.26
CA ASN A 20 14.51 17.22 4.71
C ASN A 20 15.89 17.56 5.30
N ALA A 21 16.99 17.19 4.64
CA ALA A 21 18.34 17.51 5.10
C ALA A 21 18.58 19.02 5.13
N VAL A 22 18.24 19.75 4.06
CA VAL A 22 18.38 21.21 3.99
C VAL A 22 17.50 21.90 5.04
N THR A 23 16.27 21.43 5.20
CA THR A 23 15.32 21.98 6.20
C THR A 23 15.83 21.77 7.62
N LEU A 24 16.39 20.59 7.90
CA LEU A 24 16.99 20.27 9.19
C LEU A 24 18.23 21.13 9.47
N GLU A 25 19.12 21.31 8.49
CA GLU A 25 20.29 22.18 8.64
C GLU A 25 19.91 23.63 8.95
N ASP A 26 18.92 24.18 8.24
CA ASP A 26 18.40 25.53 8.49
C ASP A 26 17.77 25.64 9.89
N ALA A 27 16.99 24.64 10.32
CA ALA A 27 16.39 24.61 11.65
C ALA A 27 17.43 24.51 12.78
N ILE A 28 18.45 23.66 12.60
CA ILE A 28 19.56 23.50 13.56
C ILE A 28 20.34 24.82 13.69
N SER A 29 20.56 25.54 12.59
CA SER A 29 21.29 26.81 12.60
C SER A 29 20.61 27.92 13.43
N LYS A 30 19.31 27.77 13.73
CA LYS A 30 18.46 28.77 14.41
C LYS A 30 18.08 28.39 15.84
N THR A 31 18.53 27.24 16.35
CA THR A 31 18.01 26.67 17.61
C THR A 31 19.13 26.28 18.58
N SER A 32 18.79 26.11 19.87
CA SER A 32 19.74 25.71 20.92
C SER A 32 20.27 24.28 20.74
N ALA A 33 21.37 23.95 21.42
CA ALA A 33 21.99 22.63 21.35
C ALA A 33 21.08 21.49 21.86
N ALA A 34 20.23 21.75 22.85
CA ALA A 34 19.29 20.76 23.37
C ALA A 34 18.15 20.46 22.38
N ASP A 35 17.64 21.50 21.72
CA ASP A 35 16.59 21.38 20.71
C ASP A 35 17.11 20.75 19.41
N THR A 36 18.40 20.91 19.12
CA THR A 36 19.07 20.26 17.99
C THR A 36 19.00 18.74 18.05
N VAL A 37 19.11 18.15 19.24
CA VAL A 37 19.01 16.69 19.43
C VAL A 37 17.60 16.20 19.14
N ALA A 38 16.58 16.92 19.63
CA ALA A 38 15.18 16.61 19.36
C ALA A 38 14.83 16.73 17.87
N LEU A 39 15.33 17.78 17.20
CA LEU A 39 15.15 17.98 15.77
C LEU A 39 15.76 16.86 14.93
N ARG A 40 16.96 16.37 15.29
CA ARG A 40 17.60 15.24 14.60
C ARG A 40 16.82 13.94 14.78
N ALA A 41 16.38 13.63 16.00
CA ALA A 41 15.56 12.44 16.26
C ALA A 41 14.22 12.49 15.49
N SER A 42 13.57 13.66 15.45
CA SER A 42 12.36 13.87 14.64
C SER A 42 12.64 13.71 13.14
N ALA A 43 13.82 14.14 12.66
CA ALA A 43 14.17 14.01 11.26
C ALA A 43 14.44 12.57 10.84
N GLU A 44 15.14 11.80 11.68
CA GLU A 44 15.36 10.36 11.47
C GLU A 44 14.01 9.62 11.42
N TRP A 45 13.10 9.92 12.34
CA TRP A 45 11.75 9.35 12.34
C TRP A 45 10.99 9.63 11.04
N LEU A 46 11.06 10.87 10.51
CA LEU A 46 10.41 11.24 9.25
C LEU A 46 10.99 10.55 8.02
N THR A 47 12.27 10.16 8.05
CA THR A 47 12.85 9.38 6.94
C THR A 47 12.35 7.93 6.92
N LEU A 48 11.92 7.40 8.06
CA LEU A 48 11.35 6.07 8.20
C LEU A 48 9.85 6.03 7.86
N GLU A 49 9.16 7.16 8.01
CA GLU A 49 7.72 7.25 7.81
C GLU A 49 7.32 6.97 6.35
N ARG A 50 6.58 5.86 6.15
CA ARG A 50 6.05 5.44 4.85
C ARG A 50 4.60 4.99 4.97
N HIS A 51 3.79 5.36 3.99
CA HIS A 51 2.36 5.04 3.91
C HIS A 51 2.08 4.22 2.68
N GLY A 52 1.80 2.94 2.87
CA GLY A 52 1.29 2.06 1.84
C GLY A 52 -0.22 2.21 1.68
N ALA A 53 -0.73 1.86 0.52
CA ALA A 53 -2.15 1.60 0.33
C ALA A 53 -2.34 0.37 -0.56
N ASN A 54 -3.33 -0.46 -0.24
CA ASN A 54 -3.71 -1.62 -1.03
C ASN A 54 -5.23 -1.75 -1.12
N ARG A 55 -5.68 -2.53 -2.11
CA ARG A 55 -7.08 -2.80 -2.37
C ARG A 55 -7.34 -4.30 -2.39
N LEU A 56 -8.35 -4.72 -1.63
CA LEU A 56 -8.79 -6.10 -1.51
C LEU A 56 -10.20 -6.23 -2.08
N GLY A 57 -10.48 -7.40 -2.65
CA GLY A 57 -11.73 -7.70 -3.34
C GLY A 57 -12.73 -8.47 -2.49
N ILE A 58 -12.27 -9.35 -1.59
CA ILE A 58 -13.15 -10.23 -0.80
C ILE A 58 -12.81 -10.25 0.69
N PRO A 59 -13.77 -10.54 1.58
CA PRO A 59 -13.55 -10.57 3.03
C PRO A 59 -12.43 -11.53 3.47
N TYR A 60 -12.28 -12.67 2.79
CA TYR A 60 -11.21 -13.62 3.04
C TYR A 60 -9.82 -12.97 2.92
N GLU A 61 -9.60 -12.17 1.88
CA GLU A 61 -8.32 -11.47 1.68
C GLU A 61 -8.03 -10.50 2.82
N LEU A 62 -9.05 -9.77 3.30
CA LEU A 62 -8.89 -8.87 4.43
C LEU A 62 -8.55 -9.62 5.73
N GLN A 63 -9.14 -10.81 5.93
CA GLN A 63 -8.81 -11.66 7.08
C GLN A 63 -7.36 -12.13 7.05
N ILE A 64 -6.85 -12.54 5.89
CA ILE A 64 -5.45 -12.95 5.74
C ILE A 64 -4.52 -11.75 5.91
N VAL A 65 -4.80 -10.61 5.26
CA VAL A 65 -4.01 -9.38 5.41
C VAL A 65 -3.98 -8.89 6.86
N LYS A 66 -5.09 -9.02 7.60
CA LYS A 66 -5.12 -8.75 9.04
C LYS A 66 -4.14 -9.63 9.81
N ARG A 67 -4.03 -10.92 9.47
CA ARG A 67 -3.09 -11.86 10.11
C ARG A 67 -1.64 -11.50 9.76
N ILE A 68 -1.35 -11.18 8.50
CA ILE A 68 -0.02 -10.68 8.06
C ILE A 68 0.38 -9.46 8.88
N PHE A 69 -0.50 -8.47 8.99
CA PHE A 69 -0.20 -7.25 9.74
C PHE A 69 -0.11 -7.48 11.26
N ALA A 70 -0.83 -8.45 11.82
CA ALA A 70 -0.70 -8.81 13.23
C ALA A 70 0.71 -9.32 13.56
N VAL A 71 1.31 -10.15 12.70
CA VAL A 71 2.71 -10.61 12.83
C VAL A 71 3.69 -9.44 12.83
N LEU A 72 3.38 -8.37 12.10
CA LEU A 72 4.15 -7.13 12.04
C LEU A 72 3.82 -6.13 13.17
N GLY A 73 3.02 -6.52 14.17
CA GLY A 73 2.61 -5.64 15.27
C GLY A 73 1.68 -4.49 14.84
N MET A 74 1.00 -4.63 13.71
CA MET A 74 0.10 -3.64 13.14
C MET A 74 -1.36 -4.05 13.33
N TYR A 75 -2.20 -3.09 13.72
CA TYR A 75 -3.60 -3.32 14.08
C TYR A 75 -4.53 -2.45 13.22
N PRO A 76 -5.75 -2.90 12.93
CA PRO A 76 -6.72 -2.10 12.19
C PRO A 76 -7.22 -0.95 13.06
N ILE A 77 -6.90 0.28 12.68
CA ILE A 77 -7.31 1.51 13.37
C ILE A 77 -8.20 2.32 12.45
N GLY A 78 -9.39 2.66 12.96
CA GLY A 78 -10.38 3.47 12.25
C GLY A 78 -11.21 2.69 11.23
N TYR A 79 -12.34 3.27 10.87
CA TYR A 79 -13.23 2.81 9.81
C TYR A 79 -13.54 3.98 8.90
N TYR A 80 -13.38 3.77 7.60
CA TYR A 80 -13.59 4.80 6.59
C TYR A 80 -14.55 4.23 5.54
N ASP A 81 -15.72 4.85 5.42
CA ASP A 81 -16.66 4.54 4.36
C ASP A 81 -16.46 5.51 3.19
N LEU A 82 -16.00 5.01 2.04
CA LEU A 82 -15.74 5.83 0.87
C LEU A 82 -16.93 5.84 -0.12
N SER A 83 -18.03 5.15 0.21
CA SER A 83 -19.27 5.19 -0.60
C SER A 83 -19.85 6.60 -0.68
N ALA A 84 -19.68 7.42 0.36
CA ALA A 84 -20.07 8.82 0.36
C ALA A 84 -19.34 9.65 -0.71
N SER A 85 -18.20 9.18 -1.21
CA SER A 85 -17.43 9.78 -2.30
C SER A 85 -17.64 9.06 -3.64
N GLY A 86 -18.66 8.21 -3.74
CA GLY A 86 -18.98 7.44 -4.95
C GLY A 86 -18.04 6.25 -5.21
N LEU A 87 -17.18 5.88 -4.26
CA LEU A 87 -16.28 4.73 -4.41
C LEU A 87 -16.91 3.48 -3.79
N PRO A 88 -16.97 2.33 -4.49
CA PRO A 88 -17.59 1.10 -4.00
C PRO A 88 -16.66 0.34 -3.03
N ILE A 89 -16.08 1.03 -2.04
CA ILE A 89 -15.11 0.48 -1.09
C ILE A 89 -15.30 1.09 0.31
N HIS A 90 -14.88 0.35 1.32
CA HIS A 90 -14.62 0.88 2.67
C HIS A 90 -13.20 0.50 3.10
N ALA A 91 -12.70 1.05 4.20
CA ALA A 91 -11.30 0.90 4.57
C ALA A 91 -11.03 0.95 6.08
N THR A 92 -9.82 0.51 6.43
CA THR A 92 -9.18 0.70 7.74
C THR A 92 -7.69 1.01 7.53
N CYS A 93 -7.02 1.51 8.57
CA CYS A 93 -5.58 1.74 8.53
C CYS A 93 -4.87 0.77 9.48
N PHE A 94 -4.07 -0.14 8.92
CA PHE A 94 -3.20 -1.00 9.72
C PHE A 94 -1.96 -0.22 10.14
N ARG A 95 -1.72 -0.13 11.45
CA ARG A 95 -0.55 0.55 12.03
C ARG A 95 -0.23 0.08 13.46
N PRO A 96 0.97 0.32 13.98
CA PRO A 96 1.25 0.11 15.39
C PRO A 96 0.35 0.98 16.29
N LYS A 97 -0.05 0.44 17.45
CA LYS A 97 -0.96 1.10 18.39
C LYS A 97 -0.26 1.75 19.59
N HIS A 98 0.97 1.36 19.89
CA HIS A 98 1.74 1.85 21.04
C HIS A 98 2.78 2.87 20.61
N THR A 99 2.98 3.92 21.41
CA THR A 99 3.92 5.01 21.13
C THR A 99 5.33 4.48 20.88
N ALA A 100 5.84 3.59 21.75
CA ALA A 100 7.17 3.00 21.57
C ALA A 100 7.34 2.26 20.23
N SER A 101 6.29 1.59 19.75
CA SER A 101 6.32 0.93 18.43
C SER A 101 6.28 1.93 17.28
N LEU A 102 5.52 3.03 17.43
CA LEU A 102 5.48 4.12 16.44
C LEU A 102 6.81 4.88 16.38
N ASP A 103 7.46 5.09 17.51
CA ASP A 103 8.78 5.73 17.59
C ASP A 103 9.84 4.87 16.91
N TRP A 104 9.72 3.55 17.02
CA TRP A 104 10.63 2.62 16.36
C TRP A 104 10.35 2.48 14.86
N ASN A 105 9.09 2.31 14.47
CA ASN A 105 8.69 2.21 13.07
C ASN A 105 7.22 2.65 12.88
N PRO A 106 6.96 3.83 12.29
CA PRO A 106 5.61 4.36 12.13
C PRO A 106 4.90 3.87 10.85
N PHE A 107 5.36 2.76 10.25
CA PHE A 107 4.78 2.24 9.02
C PHE A 107 3.27 2.00 9.16
N ARG A 108 2.52 2.46 8.16
CA ARG A 108 1.07 2.26 8.10
C ARG A 108 0.62 1.91 6.70
N VAL A 109 -0.41 1.06 6.62
CA VAL A 109 -1.02 0.65 5.36
C VAL A 109 -2.51 0.95 5.40
N PHE A 110 -2.97 1.76 4.45
CA PHE A 110 -4.39 2.01 4.25
C PHE A 110 -4.97 0.88 3.39
N THR A 111 -5.81 0.04 3.99
CA THR A 111 -6.34 -1.15 3.35
C THR A 111 -7.81 -0.98 3.08
N THR A 112 -8.18 -1.10 1.81
CA THR A 112 -9.55 -0.97 1.34
C THR A 112 -10.12 -2.34 0.98
N LEU A 113 -11.41 -2.54 1.21
CA LEU A 113 -12.17 -3.72 0.81
C LEU A 113 -13.33 -3.30 -0.09
N PHE A 114 -13.46 -4.02 -1.20
CA PHE A 114 -14.52 -3.86 -2.18
C PHE A 114 -15.91 -4.20 -1.63
N ARG A 115 -16.90 -3.39 -2.03
CA ARG A 115 -18.31 -3.50 -1.68
C ARG A 115 -19.14 -3.77 -2.93
N PRO A 116 -19.27 -5.05 -3.37
CA PRO A 116 -19.97 -5.41 -4.61
C PRO A 116 -21.44 -4.98 -4.63
N GLU A 117 -22.08 -4.86 -3.47
CA GLU A 117 -23.47 -4.42 -3.33
C GLU A 117 -23.69 -2.96 -3.76
N LEU A 118 -22.62 -2.17 -3.91
CA LEU A 118 -22.70 -0.77 -4.37
C LEU A 118 -22.59 -0.63 -5.89
N LEU A 119 -22.33 -1.71 -6.63
CA LEU A 119 -22.32 -1.68 -8.09
C LEU A 119 -23.75 -1.64 -8.66
N VAL A 120 -23.93 -0.85 -9.71
CA VAL A 120 -25.21 -0.72 -10.42
C VAL A 120 -25.37 -1.87 -11.41
N SER A 121 -24.32 -2.19 -12.16
CA SER A 121 -24.33 -3.29 -13.11
C SER A 121 -24.22 -4.64 -12.41
N LYS A 122 -25.27 -5.44 -12.54
CA LYS A 122 -25.29 -6.83 -12.05
C LYS A 122 -24.22 -7.68 -12.75
N ASP A 123 -24.05 -7.50 -14.06
CA ASP A 123 -23.09 -8.26 -14.86
C ASP A 123 -21.65 -7.93 -14.45
N ALA A 124 -21.33 -6.65 -14.23
CA ALA A 124 -20.02 -6.24 -13.73
C ALA A 124 -19.76 -6.80 -12.32
N ARG A 125 -20.78 -6.82 -11.46
CA ARG A 125 -20.68 -7.40 -10.12
C ARG A 125 -20.38 -8.90 -10.15
N GLU A 126 -21.14 -9.66 -10.93
CA GLU A 126 -20.94 -11.12 -11.05
C GLU A 126 -19.58 -11.44 -11.66
N GLN A 127 -19.18 -10.71 -12.70
CA GLN A 127 -17.88 -10.86 -13.34
C GLN A 127 -16.72 -10.53 -12.39
N ALA A 128 -16.83 -9.46 -11.58
CA ALA A 128 -15.83 -9.10 -10.59
C ALA A 128 -15.68 -10.19 -9.53
N LEU A 129 -16.80 -10.68 -8.97
CA LEU A 129 -16.79 -11.73 -7.95
C LEU A 129 -16.20 -13.03 -8.47
N ALA A 130 -16.52 -13.44 -9.71
CA ALA A 130 -15.96 -14.63 -10.32
C ALA A 130 -14.43 -14.57 -10.46
N LEU A 131 -13.88 -13.43 -10.88
CA LEU A 131 -12.43 -13.23 -10.96
C LEU A 131 -11.76 -13.26 -9.57
N LEU A 132 -12.40 -12.63 -8.59
CA LEU A 132 -11.91 -12.55 -7.22
C LEU A 132 -11.94 -13.90 -6.51
N GLU A 133 -12.91 -14.77 -6.81
CA GLU A 133 -12.99 -16.12 -6.26
C GLU A 133 -11.91 -17.06 -6.82
N GLN A 134 -11.51 -16.86 -8.07
CA GLN A 134 -10.53 -17.71 -8.75
C GLN A 134 -9.07 -17.35 -8.43
N ARG A 135 -8.80 -16.10 -8.05
CA ARG A 135 -7.42 -15.64 -7.84
C ARG A 135 -6.82 -16.15 -6.54
N ARG A 136 -5.50 -16.35 -6.55
CA ARG A 136 -4.72 -16.74 -5.37
C ARG A 136 -3.65 -15.69 -5.10
N ILE A 137 -3.91 -14.82 -4.13
CA ILE A 137 -2.97 -13.76 -3.72
C ILE A 137 -1.87 -14.32 -2.81
N PHE A 138 -2.25 -15.21 -1.90
CA PHE A 138 -1.38 -15.73 -0.84
C PHE A 138 -0.82 -17.08 -1.25
N THR A 139 0.48 -17.28 -1.03
CA THR A 139 1.15 -18.57 -1.24
C THR A 139 0.79 -19.55 -0.14
N ASP A 140 0.88 -20.86 -0.44
CA ASP A 140 0.63 -21.89 0.57
C ASP A 140 1.63 -21.76 1.74
N THR A 141 2.90 -21.48 1.43
CA THR A 141 3.95 -21.18 2.43
C THR A 141 3.56 -20.03 3.37
N LEU A 142 3.03 -18.93 2.83
CA LEU A 142 2.57 -17.81 3.66
C LEU A 142 1.42 -18.23 4.57
N LEU A 143 0.46 -18.99 4.05
CA LEU A 143 -0.68 -19.46 4.83
C LEU A 143 -0.24 -20.38 5.98
N ASP A 144 0.72 -21.27 5.72
CA ASP A 144 1.30 -22.15 6.74
C ASP A 144 2.03 -21.35 7.84
N LEU A 145 2.86 -20.37 7.46
CA LEU A 145 3.52 -19.47 8.42
C LEU A 145 2.51 -18.68 9.26
N LEU A 146 1.42 -18.21 8.65
CA LEU A 146 0.34 -17.53 9.37
C LEU A 146 -0.43 -18.46 10.30
N ASN A 147 -0.52 -19.76 9.99
CA ASN A 147 -1.13 -20.75 10.87
C ASN A 147 -0.24 -20.96 12.09
N THR A 148 1.06 -21.17 11.90
CA THR A 148 2.06 -21.23 12.97
C THR A 148 2.01 -19.98 13.86
N ALA A 149 2.01 -18.79 13.25
CA ALA A 149 1.92 -17.55 14.01
C ALA A 149 0.60 -17.45 14.81
N GLY A 150 -0.50 -17.98 14.28
CA GLY A 150 -1.80 -18.01 14.96
C GLY A 150 -1.79 -18.83 16.25
N GLU A 151 -0.98 -19.89 16.30
CA GLU A 151 -0.77 -20.72 17.50
C GLU A 151 0.20 -20.09 18.51
N GLN A 152 0.94 -19.06 18.08
CA GLN A 152 2.02 -18.40 18.81
C GLN A 152 1.72 -16.91 19.09
N ASP A 153 0.45 -16.54 19.27
CA ASP A 153 0.03 -15.16 19.54
C ASP A 153 0.59 -14.12 18.54
N ALA A 154 0.56 -14.47 17.26
CA ALA A 154 1.10 -13.72 16.13
C ALA A 154 2.64 -13.50 16.19
N GLN A 155 3.37 -14.38 16.86
CA GLN A 155 4.84 -14.38 16.88
C GLN A 155 5.40 -15.43 15.93
N LEU A 156 6.61 -15.18 15.44
CA LEU A 156 7.40 -16.09 14.64
C LEU A 156 8.83 -16.08 15.19
N ASP A 157 9.51 -17.22 15.13
CA ASP A 157 10.94 -17.28 15.39
C ASP A 157 11.75 -16.63 14.26
N HIS A 158 13.07 -16.58 14.42
CA HIS A 158 13.94 -15.90 13.47
C HIS A 158 13.92 -16.52 12.06
N GLU A 159 13.97 -17.85 11.97
CA GLU A 159 13.99 -18.57 10.68
C GLU A 159 12.64 -18.41 9.96
N GLN A 160 11.55 -18.52 10.71
CA GLN A 160 10.21 -18.28 10.20
C GLN A 160 10.02 -16.83 9.75
N ALA A 161 10.55 -15.85 10.48
CA ALA A 161 10.47 -14.44 10.12
C ALA A 161 11.24 -14.14 8.83
N GLU A 162 12.42 -14.75 8.65
CA GLU A 162 13.20 -14.63 7.40
C GLU A 162 12.45 -15.18 6.19
N ALA A 163 11.69 -16.27 6.36
CA ALA A 163 10.82 -16.82 5.32
C ALA A 163 9.52 -16.01 5.12
N PHE A 164 8.97 -15.45 6.20
CA PHE A 164 7.69 -14.74 6.19
C PHE A 164 7.72 -13.47 5.35
N VAL A 165 8.75 -12.64 5.50
CA VAL A 165 8.84 -11.34 4.80
C VAL A 165 8.78 -11.50 3.27
N PRO A 166 9.61 -12.33 2.61
CA PRO A 166 9.54 -12.49 1.17
C PRO A 166 8.21 -13.09 0.70
N GLU A 167 7.67 -14.07 1.42
CA GLU A 167 6.37 -14.69 1.10
C GLU A 167 5.21 -13.68 1.22
N ALA A 168 5.20 -12.85 2.27
CA ALA A 168 4.22 -11.78 2.42
C ALA A 168 4.36 -10.72 1.32
N LEU A 169 5.59 -10.37 0.92
CA LEU A 169 5.84 -9.39 -0.15
C LEU A 169 5.21 -9.82 -1.48
N LEU A 170 5.19 -11.11 -1.82
CA LEU A 170 4.57 -11.63 -3.05
C LEU A 170 3.07 -11.31 -3.18
N SER A 171 2.39 -11.09 -2.04
CA SER A 171 0.97 -10.71 -1.99
C SER A 171 0.76 -9.26 -2.45
N PHE A 172 1.78 -8.41 -2.30
CA PHE A 172 1.74 -6.98 -2.54
C PHE A 172 2.63 -6.52 -3.71
N SER A 173 3.38 -7.44 -4.33
CA SER A 173 4.17 -7.17 -5.52
C SER A 173 3.28 -6.96 -6.75
N TRP A 174 3.78 -6.15 -7.69
CA TRP A 174 3.16 -5.99 -9.00
C TRP A 174 3.27 -7.30 -9.81
N ARG A 175 2.16 -7.69 -10.46
CA ARG A 175 2.12 -8.80 -11.42
C ARG A 175 1.63 -8.26 -12.75
N SER A 176 2.44 -8.40 -13.80
CA SER A 176 2.16 -7.82 -15.13
C SER A 176 1.07 -8.54 -15.91
N VAL A 177 0.69 -9.75 -15.50
CA VAL A 177 -0.30 -10.59 -16.17
C VAL A 177 -1.67 -10.40 -15.50
N ALA A 178 -2.66 -10.04 -16.31
CA ALA A 178 -4.06 -9.92 -15.87
C ALA A 178 -4.61 -11.28 -15.41
N ALA A 179 -5.48 -11.26 -14.41
CA ALA A 179 -6.39 -12.38 -14.12
C ALA A 179 -7.60 -12.42 -15.08
N ALA A 180 -7.86 -11.33 -15.80
CA ALA A 180 -9.03 -11.16 -16.65
C ALA A 180 -8.69 -11.20 -18.14
N ALA A 181 -9.65 -11.61 -18.97
CA ALA A 181 -9.63 -11.36 -20.41
C ALA A 181 -9.91 -9.87 -20.72
N PHE A 182 -9.62 -9.42 -21.93
CA PHE A 182 -9.69 -7.99 -22.29
C PHE A 182 -11.12 -7.43 -22.22
N ASP A 183 -12.09 -8.19 -22.69
CA ASP A 183 -13.52 -7.95 -22.60
C ASP A 183 -14.02 -7.89 -21.16
N GLN A 184 -13.56 -8.79 -20.29
CA GLN A 184 -13.84 -8.73 -18.85
C GLN A 184 -13.27 -7.44 -18.21
N TYR A 185 -12.02 -7.10 -18.52
CA TYR A 185 -11.41 -5.85 -18.05
C TYR A 185 -12.19 -4.62 -18.50
N ARG A 186 -12.63 -4.59 -19.77
CA ARG A 186 -13.42 -3.50 -20.32
C ARG A 186 -14.75 -3.34 -19.60
N LEU A 187 -15.49 -4.44 -19.41
CA LEU A 187 -16.76 -4.45 -18.68
C LEU A 187 -16.59 -3.83 -17.28
N LEU A 188 -15.57 -4.26 -16.54
CA LEU A 188 -15.34 -3.79 -15.17
C LEU A 188 -14.88 -2.32 -15.12
N ARG A 189 -14.04 -1.90 -16.08
CA ARG A 189 -13.56 -0.52 -16.18
C ARG A 189 -14.67 0.45 -16.58
N GLU A 190 -15.58 0.03 -17.46
CA GLU A 190 -16.73 0.84 -17.90
C GLU A 190 -17.71 1.09 -16.74
N GLU A 191 -17.88 0.12 -15.83
CA GLU A 191 -18.66 0.31 -14.59
C GLU A 191 -17.95 1.28 -13.63
N HIS A 192 -16.69 1.01 -13.27
CA HIS A 192 -15.91 1.90 -12.42
C HIS A 192 -14.39 1.68 -12.59
N PRO A 193 -13.57 2.73 -12.75
CA PRO A 193 -12.12 2.58 -12.97
C PRO A 193 -11.40 1.77 -11.87
N ILE A 194 -11.82 1.93 -10.61
CA ILE A 194 -11.27 1.18 -9.47
C ILE A 194 -11.55 -0.33 -9.53
N LEU A 195 -12.62 -0.75 -10.21
CA LEU A 195 -13.07 -2.13 -10.18
C LEU A 195 -12.14 -3.02 -10.97
N ALA A 196 -11.67 -2.53 -12.13
CA ALA A 196 -10.68 -3.23 -12.94
C ALA A 196 -9.36 -3.39 -12.18
N ASP A 197 -8.93 -2.38 -11.43
CA ASP A 197 -7.73 -2.44 -10.57
C ASP A 197 -7.88 -3.50 -9.46
N ILE A 198 -9.07 -3.61 -8.87
CA ILE A 198 -9.36 -4.57 -7.81
C ILE A 198 -9.44 -6.00 -8.32
N ALA A 199 -10.22 -6.25 -9.38
CA ALA A 199 -10.63 -7.59 -9.77
C ALA A 199 -9.81 -8.21 -10.92
N CYS A 200 -9.18 -7.39 -11.77
CA CYS A 200 -8.44 -7.92 -12.93
C CYS A 200 -6.98 -8.28 -12.62
N LEU A 201 -6.51 -8.09 -11.39
CA LEU A 201 -5.14 -8.34 -10.98
C LEU A 201 -5.03 -9.57 -10.08
N GLN A 202 -3.90 -10.28 -10.19
CA GLN A 202 -3.59 -11.49 -9.44
C GLN A 202 -3.01 -11.22 -8.04
N SER A 203 -2.72 -9.96 -7.70
CA SER A 203 -2.17 -9.56 -6.40
C SER A 203 -2.90 -8.34 -5.83
N ALA A 204 -2.78 -8.13 -4.52
CA ALA A 204 -3.22 -6.92 -3.83
C ALA A 204 -2.08 -5.89 -3.81
N HIS A 205 -1.58 -5.53 -5.00
CA HIS A 205 -0.38 -4.72 -5.15
C HIS A 205 -0.43 -3.39 -4.38
N ILE A 206 0.74 -2.84 -4.06
CA ILE A 206 0.83 -1.52 -3.42
C ILE A 206 0.41 -0.44 -4.43
N ASN A 207 -0.78 0.13 -4.20
CA ASN A 207 -1.34 1.20 -5.00
C ASN A 207 -0.49 2.46 -4.96
N HIS A 208 0.09 2.80 -3.82
CA HIS A 208 1.08 3.86 -3.68
C HIS A 208 1.87 3.70 -2.38
N LEU A 209 3.10 4.20 -2.38
CA LEU A 209 3.93 4.34 -1.20
C LEU A 209 4.32 5.82 -1.06
N ARG A 210 3.89 6.46 0.02
CA ARG A 210 4.18 7.90 0.27
C ARG A 210 5.17 8.05 1.42
N SER A 211 6.24 8.80 1.19
CA SER A 211 7.14 9.30 2.26
C SER A 211 6.66 10.66 2.77
N LEU A 212 6.85 10.95 4.06
CA LEU A 212 6.52 12.26 4.62
C LEU A 212 7.67 13.27 4.44
N ASN A 213 7.31 14.53 4.21
CA ASN A 213 8.23 15.67 4.14
C ASN A 213 8.11 16.50 5.44
N GLN A 214 9.21 17.08 5.90
CA GLN A 214 9.27 17.96 7.07
C GLN A 214 8.56 19.30 6.87
N THR A 215 8.37 19.76 5.64
CA THR A 215 7.78 21.08 5.40
C THR A 215 6.24 21.03 5.47
N PRO A 216 5.59 21.89 6.29
CA PRO A 216 4.14 22.10 6.22
C PRO A 216 3.72 22.76 4.89
N ASP A 217 4.69 23.34 4.17
CA ASP A 217 4.51 23.89 2.84
C ASP A 217 4.86 22.85 1.76
N PRO A 218 3.90 22.41 0.92
CA PRO A 218 4.19 21.52 -0.19
C PRO A 218 4.96 22.24 -1.33
N PHE A 219 4.93 23.59 -1.41
CA PHE A 219 5.43 24.36 -2.56
C PHE A 219 6.85 24.02 -3.06
N PRO A 220 7.86 23.71 -2.22
CA PRO A 220 9.19 23.32 -2.70
C PRO A 220 9.17 22.04 -3.55
N ILE A 221 8.34 21.06 -3.18
CA ILE A 221 8.08 19.86 -4.00
C ILE A 221 7.23 20.24 -5.21
N LEU A 222 6.30 21.18 -5.05
CA LEU A 222 5.43 21.64 -6.14
C LEU A 222 6.16 22.50 -7.17
N GLN A 223 7.30 23.13 -6.88
CA GLN A 223 8.10 23.83 -7.89
C GLN A 223 8.90 22.86 -8.78
N CYS A 224 9.16 21.64 -8.30
CA CYS A 224 9.63 20.54 -9.14
C CYS A 224 8.52 19.94 -10.06
N ARG A 225 7.31 20.53 -10.11
CA ARG A 225 6.08 19.97 -10.73
C ARG A 225 6.07 19.75 -12.23
N GLY A 226 7.04 20.21 -13.01
CA GLY A 226 7.05 19.92 -14.45
C GLY A 226 6.92 18.42 -14.76
N HIS A 227 7.36 17.56 -13.84
CA HIS A 227 7.36 16.10 -13.99
C HIS A 227 6.39 15.34 -13.05
N PHE A 228 5.74 15.99 -12.06
CA PHE A 228 4.99 15.29 -10.99
C PHE A 228 3.52 14.97 -11.30
N GLY A 229 2.86 15.73 -12.19
CA GLY A 229 1.49 15.41 -12.63
C GLY A 229 1.39 14.02 -13.25
N VAL A 230 2.50 13.58 -13.86
CA VAL A 230 2.67 12.28 -14.50
C VAL A 230 2.88 11.16 -13.48
N ILE A 231 3.46 11.41 -12.30
CA ILE A 231 3.79 10.35 -11.31
C ILE A 231 2.53 9.86 -10.57
N CYS A 232 1.63 10.76 -10.16
CA CYS A 232 0.35 10.34 -9.56
C CYS A 232 -0.61 9.71 -10.59
N GLN A 233 -0.54 10.12 -11.87
CA GLN A 233 -1.33 9.51 -12.95
C GLN A 233 -0.74 8.18 -13.46
N MET A 234 0.59 8.01 -13.50
CA MET A 234 1.24 6.75 -13.90
C MET A 234 0.99 5.63 -12.90
N ILE A 235 0.98 5.95 -11.60
CA ILE A 235 0.65 4.99 -10.54
C ILE A 235 -0.82 4.54 -10.62
N GLN A 236 -1.72 5.38 -11.15
CA GLN A 236 -3.13 5.03 -11.41
C GLN A 236 -3.37 4.43 -12.81
N GLY A 237 -2.33 4.28 -13.64
CA GLY A 237 -2.47 4.05 -15.08
C GLY A 237 -1.46 3.10 -15.69
N MET A 238 -0.77 2.25 -14.90
CA MET A 238 0.09 1.22 -15.48
C MET A 238 -0.74 0.27 -16.36
N PRO A 239 -0.40 0.10 -17.64
CA PRO A 239 -1.16 -0.74 -18.54
C PRO A 239 -1.01 -2.21 -18.14
N ILE A 240 -2.14 -2.90 -17.95
CA ILE A 240 -2.19 -4.35 -17.83
C ILE A 240 -1.82 -4.94 -19.19
N ALA A 241 -0.78 -5.78 -19.24
CA ALA A 241 -0.39 -6.45 -20.47
C ALA A 241 -1.20 -7.74 -20.63
N PHE A 242 -1.96 -7.86 -21.72
CA PHE A 242 -2.65 -9.09 -22.10
C PHE A 242 -1.72 -9.90 -23.02
N LEU A 243 -1.32 -11.10 -22.62
CA LEU A 243 -0.62 -12.04 -23.50
C LEU A 243 -1.64 -12.70 -24.43
N GLY A 244 -1.80 -12.16 -25.64
CA GLY A 244 -2.53 -12.81 -26.71
C GLY A 244 -1.68 -13.90 -27.35
N TYR A 245 -2.11 -15.16 -27.24
CA TYR A 245 -1.69 -16.20 -28.17
C TYR A 245 -2.39 -15.94 -29.51
N HIS A 246 -1.59 -15.63 -30.55
CA HIS A 246 -1.99 -15.78 -31.94
C HIS A 246 -1.91 -17.25 -32.37
#